data_AF-A0A9D1J6Y0-F1
#
_entry.id   AF-A0A9D1J6Y0-F1
#
_cell.length_a   1.000
_cell.length_b   1.000
_cell.length_c   1.000
_cell.angle_alpha   90.00
_cell.angle_beta   90.00
_cell.angle_gamma   90.00
#
_symmetry.space_group_name_H-M   'P 1'
#
loop_
_entity.id
_entity.type
_entity.pdbx_description
1 polymer ?
#
loop_
_entity_poly.entity_id
_entity_poly.type
_entity_poly.pdbx_seq_one_letter_code
_entity_poly.pdbx_strand_id
1 'polypeptide(L)'
;MYPRRIKYQAAVLAAAAVLLSVSCGDRNRAGGLLPIAQKALADSSSIYYGDFSEYPQELSDLPVGIFDCSPDGFTVAERFLTVDNFDNITGRPGSDGIADFGGEHLQILFDRANSPYGGFIDTGNPAFLKEQLIRNTLFLMGDRYYNLAVDEYQSGYKDPVKIVIVASPVADYYALSDMQALLGRSGTGVKAVGVIESSIKEALKGVDEEGNFCVGVLYSPEGVTSREYETAIRRMASESGVTGRIQVFNQEGLGIEEALAGNPAYVDTSARVSRSGYAGPVTGISYNNIDASLFDRYGFDTRGNALLFPAGGRNISGVQLNSVENYVRYHLVSMVERHRRSGSRIPISSIILADCGYDRLRGFMDQVMVELYNYRRGGIYLYRGSISPDFRFIDPAECAVNEAYRILREDGNLALRGTKSTLTPFITLPSSSVPADSLDASGFFRESFLYGRVSGTEDITTKAVPFAPRYIDAAELREIEYNHETFTLIRNALY
;
A
#
# COMPACT_ATOMS: atom_id res chain seq x y z
N MET A 1 77.32 -17.31 46.29
CA MET A 1 76.45 -17.09 47.46
C MET A 1 75.00 -17.36 47.02
N TYR A 2 74.50 -18.58 47.25
CA TYR A 2 73.07 -18.95 47.18
C TYR A 2 72.29 -18.26 48.33
N PRO A 3 70.95 -18.35 48.48
CA PRO A 3 69.91 -19.02 47.65
C PRO A 3 68.65 -18.12 47.40
N ARG A 4 67.64 -18.47 46.60
CA ARG A 4 66.59 -19.49 46.83
C ARG A 4 65.77 -19.67 45.53
N ARG A 5 65.79 -20.86 44.94
CA ARG A 5 64.83 -21.99 45.07
C ARG A 5 63.57 -21.78 44.21
N ILE A 6 63.51 -22.32 42.99
CA ILE A 6 63.17 -23.73 42.61
C ILE A 6 61.73 -24.08 43.01
N LYS A 7 60.85 -24.40 42.05
CA LYS A 7 60.29 -25.76 41.82
C LYS A 7 59.17 -25.85 40.77
N TYR A 8 59.44 -26.69 39.75
CA TYR A 8 58.60 -27.66 39.01
C TYR A 8 57.39 -27.14 38.19
N GLN A 9 57.49 -27.21 36.85
CA GLN A 9 57.05 -28.33 35.99
C GLN A 9 55.54 -28.59 36.05
N ALA A 10 54.85 -28.37 34.94
CA ALA A 10 54.13 -29.42 34.21
C ALA A 10 53.49 -28.85 32.94
N ALA A 11 53.62 -29.61 31.87
CA ALA A 11 52.84 -29.48 30.66
C ALA A 11 51.35 -29.76 30.93
N VAL A 12 50.45 -29.29 30.06
CA VAL A 12 49.43 -30.08 29.35
C VAL A 12 48.47 -29.14 28.58
N LEU A 13 48.47 -29.35 27.27
CA LEU A 13 47.41 -29.27 26.26
C LEU A 13 46.25 -28.25 26.35
N ALA A 14 46.10 -27.59 25.19
CA ALA A 14 44.88 -27.44 24.40
C ALA A 14 43.73 -26.58 24.96
N ALA A 15 43.57 -25.39 24.38
CA ALA A 15 42.38 -25.06 23.58
C ALA A 15 42.60 -23.69 22.93
N ALA A 16 42.88 -23.69 21.62
CA ALA A 16 42.71 -22.51 20.80
C ALA A 16 41.19 -22.26 20.64
N ALA A 17 40.62 -21.50 21.56
CA ALA A 17 39.28 -20.96 21.40
C ALA A 17 39.39 -19.74 20.46
N VAL A 18 39.22 -19.99 19.16
CA VAL A 18 38.86 -18.96 18.19
C VAL A 18 37.50 -18.43 18.64
N LEU A 19 37.50 -17.24 19.24
CA LEU A 19 36.30 -16.44 19.46
C LEU A 19 35.79 -15.98 18.08
N LEU A 20 35.00 -16.84 17.43
CA LEU A 20 34.07 -16.45 16.39
C LEU A 20 33.02 -15.57 17.07
N SER A 21 33.19 -14.26 16.95
CA SER A 21 32.11 -13.31 17.14
C SER A 21 30.99 -13.68 16.17
N VAL A 22 29.91 -14.23 16.72
CA VAL A 22 28.66 -14.44 16.02
C VAL A 22 28.10 -13.05 15.69
N SER A 23 28.39 -12.60 14.48
CA SER A 23 27.66 -11.53 13.81
C SER A 23 26.24 -12.03 13.56
N CYS A 24 25.35 -11.82 14.52
CA CYS A 24 23.90 -11.79 14.27
C CYS A 24 23.58 -10.50 13.51
N GLY A 25 23.86 -10.52 12.21
CA GLY A 25 23.58 -9.46 11.26
C GLY A 25 23.61 -10.06 9.87
N ASP A 26 22.44 -10.10 9.22
CA ASP A 26 22.22 -10.34 7.80
C ASP A 26 22.81 -11.60 7.15
N ARG A 27 22.27 -12.77 7.53
CA ARG A 27 22.40 -14.00 6.72
C ARG A 27 21.10 -14.47 6.02
N ASN A 28 20.02 -13.70 6.08
CA ASN A 28 18.74 -14.05 5.45
C ASN A 28 18.34 -13.19 4.24
N ARG A 29 19.25 -12.39 3.66
CA ARG A 29 18.96 -11.55 2.48
C ARG A 29 19.67 -11.99 1.19
N ALA A 30 20.04 -13.26 1.11
CA ALA A 30 20.52 -13.89 -0.13
C ALA A 30 19.63 -15.08 -0.53
N GLY A 31 18.65 -14.83 -1.40
CA GLY A 31 18.18 -15.78 -2.42
C GLY A 31 17.36 -17.03 -2.01
N GLY A 32 16.80 -17.08 -0.80
CA GLY A 32 15.91 -18.17 -0.38
C GLY A 32 14.44 -17.87 -0.65
N LEU A 33 13.73 -18.77 -1.35
CA LEU A 33 12.27 -18.72 -1.45
C LEU A 33 11.61 -18.98 -0.08
N LEU A 34 10.47 -18.35 0.18
CA LEU A 34 9.63 -18.72 1.33
C LEU A 34 9.23 -20.22 1.26
N PRO A 35 9.06 -20.91 2.40
CA PRO A 35 8.70 -22.34 2.41
C PRO A 35 7.45 -22.66 1.57
N ILE A 36 6.41 -21.83 1.63
CA ILE A 36 5.21 -21.98 0.79
C ILE A 36 5.53 -21.87 -0.72
N ALA A 37 6.42 -20.97 -1.11
CA ALA A 37 6.82 -20.80 -2.50
C ALA A 37 7.66 -22.00 -3.00
N GLN A 38 8.48 -22.60 -2.13
CA GLN A 38 9.19 -23.84 -2.45
C GLN A 38 8.22 -24.99 -2.69
N LYS A 39 7.21 -25.14 -1.82
CA LYS A 39 6.15 -26.15 -1.98
C LYS A 39 5.38 -25.94 -3.28
N ALA A 40 4.98 -24.71 -3.57
CA ALA A 40 4.24 -24.37 -4.77
C ALA A 40 4.97 -24.73 -6.06
N LEU A 41 6.30 -24.60 -6.07
CA LEU A 41 7.13 -24.89 -7.25
C LEU A 41 7.49 -26.37 -7.42
N ALA A 42 7.57 -27.14 -6.34
CA ALA A 42 8.27 -28.44 -6.39
C ALA A 42 7.62 -29.60 -5.62
N ASP A 43 6.63 -29.35 -4.76
CA ASP A 43 6.05 -30.39 -3.90
C ASP A 43 4.63 -30.72 -4.33
N SER A 44 4.47 -31.71 -5.22
CA SER A 44 3.15 -32.17 -5.70
C SER A 44 2.26 -32.81 -4.64
N SER A 45 2.77 -33.03 -3.41
CA SER A 45 1.95 -33.49 -2.27
C SER A 45 1.37 -32.34 -1.45
N SER A 46 1.84 -31.11 -1.65
CA SER A 46 1.36 -29.93 -0.94
C SER A 46 0.07 -29.40 -1.56
N ILE A 47 -0.85 -28.90 -0.72
CA ILE A 47 -2.05 -28.19 -1.19
C ILE A 47 -1.73 -26.88 -1.95
N TYR A 48 -0.49 -26.39 -1.86
CA TYR A 48 -0.04 -25.17 -2.53
C TYR A 48 0.62 -25.41 -3.88
N TYR A 49 0.76 -26.67 -4.31
CA TYR A 49 1.38 -27.00 -5.59
C TYR A 49 0.64 -26.34 -6.77
N GLY A 50 1.35 -25.55 -7.56
CA GLY A 50 0.75 -24.75 -8.64
C GLY A 50 0.75 -25.38 -10.03
N ASP A 51 1.37 -26.55 -10.21
CA ASP A 51 1.62 -27.21 -11.52
C ASP A 51 1.87 -26.23 -12.68
N PHE A 52 2.88 -25.37 -12.51
CA PHE A 52 3.16 -24.28 -13.47
C PHE A 52 3.60 -24.76 -14.86
N SER A 53 3.89 -26.05 -15.03
CA SER A 53 4.15 -26.67 -16.34
C SER A 53 2.92 -26.63 -17.25
N GLU A 54 1.73 -26.72 -16.68
CA GLU A 54 0.45 -26.72 -17.42
C GLU A 54 -0.14 -25.30 -17.55
N TYR A 55 0.61 -24.28 -17.15
CA TYR A 55 0.17 -22.90 -17.24
C TYR A 55 -0.06 -22.47 -18.70
N PRO A 56 -1.13 -21.71 -19.02
CA PRO A 56 -1.40 -21.28 -20.38
C PRO A 56 -0.22 -20.52 -21.00
N GLN A 57 0.20 -20.92 -22.19
CA GLN A 57 1.33 -20.30 -22.89
C GLN A 57 0.96 -18.94 -23.50
N GLU A 58 -0.29 -18.79 -23.96
CA GLU A 58 -0.81 -17.54 -24.51
C GLU A 58 -1.40 -16.68 -23.39
N LEU A 59 -0.55 -15.85 -22.77
CA LEU A 59 -0.97 -14.99 -21.66
C LEU A 59 -1.86 -13.82 -22.11
N SER A 60 -1.81 -13.44 -23.39
CA SER A 60 -2.55 -12.28 -23.92
C SER A 60 -4.08 -12.39 -23.75
N ASP A 61 -4.62 -13.61 -23.66
CA ASP A 61 -6.04 -13.85 -23.45
C ASP A 61 -6.47 -13.88 -21.98
N LEU A 62 -5.52 -14.13 -21.06
CA LEU A 62 -5.79 -14.24 -19.63
C LEU A 62 -6.18 -12.87 -19.03
N PRO A 63 -6.82 -12.83 -17.86
CA PRO A 63 -7.08 -11.58 -17.14
C PRO A 63 -5.86 -11.01 -16.42
N VAL A 64 -5.91 -9.72 -16.11
CA VAL A 64 -5.06 -9.05 -15.11
C VAL A 64 -5.59 -9.37 -13.71
N GLY A 65 -4.73 -9.85 -12.82
CA GLY A 65 -5.08 -10.14 -11.42
C GLY A 65 -4.72 -9.00 -10.50
N ILE A 66 -5.62 -8.58 -9.62
CA ILE A 66 -5.43 -7.52 -8.64
C ILE A 66 -5.78 -8.09 -7.27
N PHE A 67 -5.03 -7.79 -6.22
CA PHE A 67 -5.46 -8.11 -4.86
C PHE A 67 -5.11 -7.02 -3.85
N ASP A 68 -5.95 -6.92 -2.82
CA ASP A 68 -5.82 -6.03 -1.67
C ASP A 68 -6.60 -6.61 -0.46
N CYS A 69 -6.30 -6.17 0.75
CA CYS A 69 -7.14 -6.37 1.94
C CYS A 69 -8.15 -5.24 2.19
N SER A 70 -8.12 -4.14 1.44
CA SER A 70 -9.08 -3.03 1.51
C SER A 70 -9.87 -2.88 0.19
N PRO A 71 -10.91 -2.04 0.16
CA PRO A 71 -11.58 -1.65 -1.09
C PRO A 71 -10.67 -0.95 -2.12
N ASP A 72 -9.43 -0.58 -1.80
CA ASP A 72 -8.51 0.10 -2.72
C ASP A 72 -8.14 -0.74 -3.94
N GLY A 73 -8.23 -2.06 -3.85
CA GLY A 73 -8.10 -2.95 -5.01
C GLY A 73 -9.12 -2.63 -6.11
N PHE A 74 -10.31 -2.14 -5.75
CA PHE A 74 -11.33 -1.67 -6.71
C PHE A 74 -10.97 -0.31 -7.30
N THR A 75 -10.29 0.57 -6.56
CA THR A 75 -9.74 1.83 -7.08
C THR A 75 -8.65 1.57 -8.13
N VAL A 76 -7.78 0.58 -7.90
CA VAL A 76 -6.79 0.17 -8.90
C VAL A 76 -7.47 -0.41 -10.14
N ALA A 77 -8.52 -1.21 -9.98
CA ALA A 77 -9.31 -1.71 -11.11
C ALA A 77 -9.98 -0.59 -11.91
N GLU A 78 -10.49 0.44 -11.24
CA GLU A 78 -11.04 1.64 -11.89
C GLU A 78 -10.00 2.30 -12.78
N ARG A 79 -8.75 2.40 -12.31
CA ARG A 79 -7.66 2.94 -13.13
C ARG A 79 -7.39 2.09 -14.36
N PHE A 80 -7.32 0.76 -14.24
CA PHE A 80 -7.20 -0.11 -15.43
C PHE A 80 -8.31 0.17 -16.45
N LEU A 81 -9.53 0.44 -16.01
CA LEU A 81 -10.68 0.66 -16.91
C LEU A 81 -10.71 2.08 -17.52
N THR A 82 -10.01 3.06 -16.94
CA THR A 82 -10.22 4.48 -17.25
C THR A 82 -8.99 5.23 -17.73
N VAL A 83 -7.76 4.75 -17.47
CA VAL A 83 -6.55 5.45 -17.91
C VAL A 83 -6.39 5.39 -19.44
N ASP A 84 -5.89 6.48 -20.00
CA ASP A 84 -5.56 6.67 -21.41
C ASP A 84 -4.27 7.50 -21.44
N ASN A 85 -3.20 6.88 -20.99
CA ASN A 85 -1.89 7.49 -20.81
C ASN A 85 -0.94 7.15 -21.97
N PHE A 86 -1.31 6.21 -22.85
CA PHE A 86 -0.48 5.76 -23.95
C PHE A 86 -1.26 5.67 -25.26
N ASP A 87 -0.57 5.96 -26.36
CA ASP A 87 -1.11 5.69 -27.68
C ASP A 87 -1.09 4.18 -27.90
N ASN A 88 -2.26 3.56 -28.01
CA ASN A 88 -2.41 2.11 -28.04
C ASN A 88 -1.76 1.47 -29.26
N ILE A 89 -1.59 2.23 -30.35
CA ILE A 89 -0.94 1.77 -31.57
C ILE A 89 0.59 1.81 -31.42
N THR A 90 1.14 2.92 -30.94
CA THR A 90 2.59 3.19 -30.93
C THR A 90 3.28 2.85 -29.62
N GLY A 91 2.53 2.83 -28.51
CA GLY A 91 3.03 2.61 -27.14
C GLY A 91 3.72 3.80 -26.52
N ARG A 92 3.66 4.95 -27.19
CA ARG A 92 4.31 6.16 -26.71
C ARG A 92 3.43 6.81 -25.65
N PRO A 93 4.01 7.48 -24.64
CA PRO A 93 3.24 8.29 -23.71
C PRO A 93 2.41 9.34 -24.44
N GLY A 94 1.15 9.50 -24.03
CA GLY A 94 0.17 10.41 -24.59
C GLY A 94 -1.16 9.73 -24.89
N SER A 95 -2.26 10.37 -24.51
CA SER A 95 -3.64 9.89 -24.74
C SER A 95 -3.97 9.78 -26.23
N ASP A 96 -4.66 8.70 -26.63
CA ASP A 96 -5.25 8.52 -27.96
C ASP A 96 -6.79 8.53 -27.98
N GLY A 97 -7.41 8.72 -26.82
CA GLY A 97 -8.85 8.75 -26.60
C GLY A 97 -9.45 7.38 -26.32
N ILE A 98 -8.63 6.33 -26.21
CA ILE A 98 -9.05 4.95 -25.93
C ILE A 98 -8.32 4.48 -24.67
N ALA A 99 -9.05 3.87 -23.73
CA ALA A 99 -8.45 3.35 -22.52
C ALA A 99 -7.32 2.35 -22.83
N ASP A 100 -6.20 2.47 -22.13
CA ASP A 100 -4.96 1.72 -22.37
C ASP A 100 -5.14 0.19 -22.29
N PHE A 101 -6.11 -0.25 -21.49
CA PHE A 101 -6.45 -1.66 -21.26
C PHE A 101 -7.81 -2.02 -21.86
N GLY A 102 -8.24 -1.30 -22.90
CA GLY A 102 -9.47 -1.59 -23.62
C GLY A 102 -9.54 -3.05 -24.06
N GLY A 103 -10.53 -3.79 -23.56
CA GLY A 103 -10.74 -5.21 -23.87
C GLY A 103 -9.99 -6.20 -22.98
N GLU A 104 -9.24 -5.71 -21.99
CA GLU A 104 -8.66 -6.57 -20.95
C GLU A 104 -9.73 -7.11 -20.01
N HIS A 105 -9.50 -8.32 -19.51
CA HIS A 105 -10.33 -8.91 -18.45
C HIS A 105 -9.61 -8.72 -17.12
N LEU A 106 -10.36 -8.46 -16.06
CA LEU A 106 -9.82 -8.22 -14.73
C LEU A 106 -10.32 -9.30 -13.75
N GLN A 107 -9.47 -9.70 -12.82
CA GLN A 107 -9.84 -10.47 -11.63
C GLN A 107 -9.39 -9.69 -10.39
N ILE A 108 -10.29 -9.52 -9.42
CA ILE A 108 -9.94 -8.91 -8.13
C ILE A 108 -10.07 -9.99 -7.05
N LEU A 109 -9.09 -10.09 -6.17
CA LEU A 109 -9.20 -10.78 -4.90
C LEU A 109 -9.19 -9.75 -3.76
N PHE A 110 -10.35 -9.55 -3.13
CA PHE A 110 -10.47 -8.78 -1.91
C PHE A 110 -10.21 -9.70 -0.70
N ASP A 111 -9.00 -9.65 -0.14
CA ASP A 111 -8.55 -10.48 0.96
C ASP A 111 -9.09 -10.02 2.33
N ARG A 112 -10.41 -9.85 2.40
CA ARG A 112 -11.13 -9.28 3.53
C ARG A 112 -10.94 -10.08 4.83
N ALA A 113 -10.89 -11.41 4.77
CA ALA A 113 -10.72 -12.24 5.95
C ALA A 113 -9.36 -12.05 6.64
N ASN A 114 -8.39 -11.42 5.97
CA ASN A 114 -7.08 -11.11 6.52
C ASN A 114 -6.83 -9.60 6.67
N SER A 115 -7.88 -8.79 6.56
CA SER A 115 -7.79 -7.34 6.76
C SER A 115 -7.86 -6.96 8.24
N PRO A 116 -7.17 -5.88 8.68
CA PRO A 116 -6.13 -5.15 7.95
C PRO A 116 -4.76 -5.84 8.05
N TYR A 117 -3.95 -5.72 6.98
CA TYR A 117 -2.59 -6.28 6.95
C TYR A 117 -1.64 -5.64 7.96
N GLY A 118 -1.81 -4.34 8.27
CA GLY A 118 -0.97 -3.62 9.23
C GLY A 118 -0.92 -4.29 10.61
N GLY A 119 -2.05 -4.86 11.06
CA GLY A 119 -2.10 -5.51 12.37
C GLY A 119 -1.16 -6.72 12.51
N PHE A 120 -0.82 -7.43 11.42
CA PHE A 120 0.19 -8.50 11.49
C PHE A 120 1.59 -7.96 11.77
N ILE A 121 1.88 -6.73 11.34
CA ILE A 121 3.15 -6.08 11.63
C ILE A 121 3.19 -5.66 13.09
N ASP A 122 2.11 -5.01 13.56
CA ASP A 122 2.00 -4.48 14.91
C ASP A 122 2.03 -5.58 15.99
N THR A 123 1.46 -6.75 15.70
CA THR A 123 1.51 -7.91 16.60
C THR A 123 2.76 -8.76 16.43
N GLY A 124 3.69 -8.38 15.54
CA GLY A 124 4.95 -9.11 15.32
C GLY A 124 4.83 -10.44 14.59
N ASN A 125 3.84 -10.58 13.69
CA ASN A 125 3.62 -11.76 12.85
C ASN A 125 3.73 -11.49 11.32
N PRO A 126 4.80 -10.85 10.83
CA PRO A 126 5.00 -10.63 9.40
C PRO A 126 5.25 -11.94 8.63
N ALA A 127 5.64 -13.02 9.33
CA ALA A 127 5.88 -14.33 8.72
C ALA A 127 4.59 -14.93 8.16
N PHE A 128 3.51 -14.92 8.95
CA PHE A 128 2.20 -15.37 8.46
C PHE A 128 1.67 -14.46 7.36
N LEU A 129 1.81 -13.13 7.50
CA LEU A 129 1.38 -12.19 6.46
C LEU A 129 2.02 -12.51 5.11
N LYS A 130 3.36 -12.64 5.07
CA LYS A 130 4.09 -13.01 3.84
C LYS A 130 3.56 -14.30 3.22
N GLU A 131 3.31 -15.32 4.04
CA GLU A 131 2.75 -16.58 3.57
C GLU A 131 1.34 -16.40 2.99
N GLN A 132 0.47 -15.67 3.67
CA GLN A 132 -0.89 -15.38 3.19
C GLN A 132 -0.87 -14.60 1.87
N LEU A 133 0.05 -13.66 1.71
CA LEU A 133 0.22 -12.90 0.48
C LEU A 133 0.72 -13.78 -0.69
N ILE A 134 1.56 -14.78 -0.42
CA ILE A 134 1.86 -15.82 -1.40
C ILE A 134 0.63 -16.68 -1.71
N ARG A 135 -0.20 -17.04 -0.71
CA ARG A 135 -1.47 -17.77 -0.96
C ARG A 135 -2.40 -16.99 -1.89
N ASN A 136 -2.50 -15.67 -1.73
CA ASN A 136 -3.28 -14.81 -2.62
C ASN A 136 -2.73 -14.80 -4.04
N THR A 137 -1.40 -14.75 -4.18
CA THR A 137 -0.73 -14.86 -5.49
C THR A 137 -1.02 -16.22 -6.14
N LEU A 138 -0.91 -17.31 -5.39
CA LEU A 138 -1.22 -18.66 -5.87
C LEU A 138 -2.69 -18.81 -6.26
N PHE A 139 -3.62 -18.19 -5.53
CA PHE A 139 -5.03 -18.16 -5.92
C PHE A 139 -5.22 -17.49 -7.28
N LEU A 140 -4.63 -16.30 -7.50
CA LEU A 140 -4.73 -15.62 -8.79
C LEU A 140 -4.10 -16.44 -9.91
N MET A 141 -2.98 -17.11 -9.65
CA MET A 141 -2.31 -18.00 -10.59
C MET A 141 -3.07 -19.31 -10.85
N GLY A 142 -3.91 -19.77 -9.92
CA GLY A 142 -4.65 -21.02 -10.06
C GLY A 142 -5.91 -20.88 -10.92
N ASP A 143 -6.54 -22.01 -11.23
CA ASP A 143 -7.76 -22.10 -12.03
C ASP A 143 -9.00 -22.51 -11.21
N ARG A 144 -8.87 -22.64 -9.89
CA ARG A 144 -9.97 -23.08 -9.00
C ARG A 144 -10.28 -22.11 -7.89
N TYR A 145 -11.53 -22.17 -7.41
CA TYR A 145 -12.00 -21.45 -6.23
C TYR A 145 -13.08 -22.23 -5.47
N TYR A 146 -13.39 -21.80 -4.25
CA TYR A 146 -14.48 -22.35 -3.44
C TYR A 146 -15.80 -21.64 -3.78
N ASN A 147 -16.90 -22.36 -4.02
CA ASN A 147 -18.18 -21.68 -4.27
C ASN A 147 -18.70 -21.01 -3.00
N LEU A 148 -18.49 -21.62 -1.84
CA LEU A 148 -18.82 -21.11 -0.51
C LEU A 148 -17.70 -21.38 0.50
N ALA A 149 -17.61 -20.55 1.55
CA ALA A 149 -16.63 -20.74 2.63
C ALA A 149 -16.85 -22.03 3.44
N VAL A 150 -18.04 -22.63 3.31
CA VAL A 150 -18.37 -23.91 3.94
C VAL A 150 -17.91 -25.12 3.13
N ASP A 151 -17.58 -24.94 1.84
CA ASP A 151 -17.28 -26.05 0.93
C ASP A 151 -15.97 -26.73 1.31
N GLU A 152 -15.95 -28.06 1.29
CA GLU A 152 -14.75 -28.85 1.57
C GLU A 152 -13.72 -28.79 0.44
N TYR A 153 -14.19 -28.70 -0.81
CA TYR A 153 -13.35 -28.75 -2.01
C TYR A 153 -13.60 -27.56 -2.95
N GLN A 154 -12.57 -27.18 -3.70
CA GLN A 154 -12.68 -26.18 -4.76
C GLN A 154 -13.40 -26.80 -5.97
N SER A 155 -14.63 -26.36 -6.22
CA SER A 155 -15.47 -26.85 -7.33
C SER A 155 -15.76 -25.78 -8.38
N GLY A 156 -15.43 -24.52 -8.10
CA GLY A 156 -15.49 -23.43 -9.07
C GLY A 156 -14.24 -23.38 -9.95
N TYR A 157 -14.42 -22.87 -11.17
CA TYR A 157 -13.34 -22.69 -12.15
C TYR A 157 -13.22 -21.23 -12.57
N LYS A 158 -12.00 -20.74 -12.65
CA LYS A 158 -11.66 -19.40 -13.14
C LYS A 158 -10.43 -19.48 -14.02
N ASP A 159 -10.18 -18.47 -14.83
CA ASP A 159 -8.92 -18.38 -15.55
C ASP A 159 -7.77 -18.03 -14.58
N PRO A 160 -6.53 -18.44 -14.86
CA PRO A 160 -5.35 -17.86 -14.22
C PRO A 160 -5.06 -16.46 -14.79
N VAL A 161 -4.05 -15.73 -14.28
CA VAL A 161 -3.82 -14.30 -14.63
C VAL A 161 -2.50 -14.04 -15.36
N LYS A 162 -2.48 -13.10 -16.32
CA LYS A 162 -1.26 -12.74 -17.06
C LYS A 162 -0.24 -11.92 -16.26
N ILE A 163 -0.73 -11.20 -15.26
CA ILE A 163 0.06 -10.30 -14.40
C ILE A 163 -0.66 -10.14 -13.06
N VAL A 164 0.10 -9.96 -11.99
CA VAL A 164 -0.41 -9.75 -10.63
C VAL A 164 -0.12 -8.31 -10.19
N ILE A 165 -1.15 -7.62 -9.74
CA ILE A 165 -1.08 -6.26 -9.22
C ILE A 165 -1.32 -6.30 -7.72
N VAL A 166 -0.32 -5.83 -6.98
CA VAL A 166 -0.30 -5.74 -5.52
C VAL A 166 -0.74 -4.32 -5.14
N ALA A 167 -2.02 -4.15 -4.86
CA ALA A 167 -2.62 -2.83 -4.62
C ALA A 167 -2.35 -2.31 -3.20
N SER A 168 -2.11 -3.21 -2.24
CA SER A 168 -1.83 -2.81 -0.85
C SER A 168 -0.38 -2.36 -0.67
N PRO A 169 -0.12 -1.16 -0.10
CA PRO A 169 1.23 -0.71 0.24
C PRO A 169 1.94 -1.65 1.22
N VAL A 170 1.19 -2.25 2.16
CA VAL A 170 1.74 -3.22 3.12
C VAL A 170 2.17 -4.48 2.38
N ALA A 171 1.34 -5.01 1.49
CA ALA A 171 1.68 -6.20 0.74
C ALA A 171 2.88 -5.98 -0.21
N ASP A 172 2.93 -4.81 -0.86
CA ASP A 172 4.05 -4.40 -1.69
C ASP A 172 5.35 -4.42 -0.87
N TYR A 173 5.42 -3.59 0.18
CA TYR A 173 6.65 -3.41 0.94
C TYR A 173 7.16 -4.72 1.56
N TYR A 174 6.25 -5.54 2.10
CA TYR A 174 6.64 -6.73 2.86
C TYR A 174 6.83 -8.00 2.01
N ALA A 175 6.17 -8.14 0.86
CA ALA A 175 6.11 -9.43 0.15
C ALA A 175 6.29 -9.35 -1.37
N LEU A 176 6.33 -8.17 -2.01
CA LEU A 176 6.47 -8.09 -3.47
C LEU A 176 7.72 -8.83 -3.98
N SER A 177 8.85 -8.70 -3.29
CA SER A 177 10.09 -9.41 -3.66
C SER A 177 9.94 -10.93 -3.57
N ASP A 178 9.17 -11.43 -2.60
CA ASP A 178 8.91 -12.87 -2.44
C ASP A 178 7.99 -13.39 -3.55
N MET A 179 6.98 -12.59 -3.95
CA MET A 179 6.10 -12.88 -5.08
C MET A 179 6.86 -12.88 -6.42
N GLN A 180 7.69 -11.86 -6.66
CA GLN A 180 8.53 -11.79 -7.85
C GLN A 180 9.51 -12.97 -7.93
N ALA A 181 10.06 -13.41 -6.78
CA ALA A 181 10.92 -14.60 -6.73
C ALA A 181 10.17 -15.90 -7.05
N LEU A 182 8.94 -16.07 -6.53
CA LEU A 182 8.06 -17.19 -6.88
C LEU A 182 7.73 -17.19 -8.38
N LEU A 183 7.20 -16.07 -8.88
CA LEU A 183 6.76 -15.94 -10.27
C LEU A 183 7.94 -16.10 -11.25
N GLY A 184 9.08 -15.48 -10.97
CA GLY A 184 10.28 -15.62 -11.79
C GLY A 184 10.83 -17.05 -11.87
N ARG A 185 10.61 -17.87 -10.82
CA ARG A 185 11.01 -19.29 -10.82
C ARG A 185 9.92 -20.24 -11.32
N SER A 186 8.68 -19.78 -11.43
CA SER A 186 7.56 -20.57 -11.96
C SER A 186 7.72 -20.88 -13.45
N GLY A 187 8.44 -20.03 -14.19
CA GLY A 187 8.60 -20.17 -15.64
C GLY A 187 7.36 -19.79 -16.47
N THR A 188 6.29 -19.31 -15.82
CA THR A 188 5.01 -18.96 -16.47
C THR A 188 5.05 -17.67 -17.30
N GLY A 189 6.06 -16.81 -17.09
CA GLY A 189 6.12 -15.47 -17.68
C GLY A 189 5.32 -14.41 -16.93
N VAL A 190 4.49 -14.79 -15.96
CA VAL A 190 3.72 -13.86 -15.13
C VAL A 190 4.64 -13.04 -14.24
N LYS A 191 4.33 -11.75 -14.08
CA LYS A 191 5.08 -10.78 -13.25
C LYS A 191 4.18 -10.17 -12.19
N ALA A 192 4.78 -9.62 -11.13
CA ALA A 192 4.08 -8.86 -10.10
C ALA A 192 4.52 -7.39 -10.09
N VAL A 193 3.55 -6.49 -9.98
CA VAL A 193 3.73 -5.03 -9.90
C VAL A 193 3.09 -4.52 -8.61
N GLY A 194 3.82 -3.71 -7.85
CA GLY A 194 3.32 -3.08 -6.63
C GLY A 194 3.21 -1.56 -6.74
N VAL A 195 2.36 -0.99 -5.89
CA VAL A 195 2.05 0.45 -5.80
C VAL A 195 3.18 1.32 -5.26
N ILE A 196 3.97 0.86 -4.30
CA ILE A 196 5.12 1.57 -3.74
C ILE A 196 6.27 1.60 -4.74
N GLU A 197 6.69 0.45 -5.27
CA GLU A 197 7.84 0.42 -6.19
C GLU A 197 7.55 1.27 -7.45
N SER A 198 6.34 1.18 -8.00
CA SER A 198 5.94 1.99 -9.16
C SER A 198 5.87 3.50 -8.82
N SER A 199 5.34 3.87 -7.65
CA SER A 199 5.30 5.27 -7.19
C SER A 199 6.70 5.85 -6.99
N ILE A 200 7.63 5.08 -6.42
CA ILE A 200 9.01 5.54 -6.23
C ILE A 200 9.71 5.72 -7.57
N LYS A 201 9.54 4.79 -8.52
CA LYS A 201 10.04 4.95 -9.89
C LYS A 201 9.53 6.25 -10.53
N GLU A 202 8.25 6.58 -10.35
CA GLU A 202 7.67 7.83 -10.85
C GLU A 202 8.25 9.05 -10.14
N ALA A 203 8.47 8.97 -8.83
CA ALA A 203 9.04 10.06 -8.04
C ALA A 203 10.49 10.37 -8.45
N LEU A 204 11.29 9.35 -8.77
CA LEU A 204 12.68 9.52 -9.20
C LEU A 204 12.83 10.26 -10.54
N LYS A 205 11.76 10.41 -11.34
CA LYS A 205 11.77 11.30 -12.51
C LYS A 205 11.92 12.79 -12.14
N GLY A 206 11.71 13.13 -10.86
CA GLY A 206 11.92 14.47 -10.32
C GLY A 206 13.33 14.74 -9.77
N VAL A 207 14.30 13.85 -10.03
CA VAL A 207 15.73 14.09 -9.74
C VAL A 207 16.26 15.18 -10.66
N ASP A 208 16.93 16.19 -10.11
CA ASP A 208 17.49 17.31 -10.87
C ASP A 208 18.81 16.95 -11.59
N GLU A 209 19.33 17.87 -12.40
CA GLU A 209 20.57 17.70 -13.17
C GLU A 209 21.82 17.46 -12.28
N GLU A 210 21.78 17.90 -11.02
CA GLU A 210 22.83 17.69 -10.02
C GLU A 210 22.64 16.38 -9.24
N GLY A 211 21.60 15.61 -9.56
CA GLY A 211 21.24 14.37 -8.89
C GLY A 211 20.54 14.57 -7.54
N ASN A 212 20.08 15.78 -7.20
CA ASN A 212 19.33 16.03 -5.98
C ASN A 212 17.84 15.72 -6.16
N PHE A 213 17.18 15.40 -5.05
CA PHE A 213 15.80 14.94 -5.05
C PHE A 213 15.13 15.26 -3.72
N CYS A 214 13.92 15.84 -3.76
CA CYS A 214 13.12 16.13 -2.58
C CYS A 214 11.67 15.69 -2.82
N VAL A 215 11.21 14.74 -2.03
CA VAL A 215 9.89 14.11 -2.16
C VAL A 215 9.17 14.10 -0.82
N GLY A 216 7.88 14.36 -0.84
CA GLY A 216 7.00 14.10 0.30
C GLY A 216 6.30 12.76 0.17
N VAL A 217 5.93 12.16 1.30
CA VAL A 217 5.09 10.96 1.33
C VAL A 217 3.96 11.23 2.31
N LEU A 218 2.73 11.24 1.82
CA LEU A 218 1.53 11.25 2.65
C LEU A 218 1.05 9.81 2.76
N TYR A 219 1.14 9.22 3.95
CA TYR A 219 0.88 7.79 4.16
C TYR A 219 -0.11 7.55 5.30
N SER A 220 -0.85 6.46 5.24
CA SER A 220 -1.81 6.06 6.27
C SER A 220 -1.10 5.65 7.58
N PRO A 221 -1.70 5.89 8.75
CA PRO A 221 -1.10 5.52 10.05
C PRO A 221 -0.72 4.04 10.19
N GLU A 222 -1.48 3.15 9.57
CA GLU A 222 -1.33 1.70 9.74
C GLU A 222 -0.41 1.06 8.68
N GLY A 223 0.40 0.08 9.09
CA GLY A 223 1.19 -0.74 8.18
C GLY A 223 2.59 -0.18 7.86
N VAL A 224 2.76 0.51 6.72
CA VAL A 224 4.08 0.95 6.26
C VAL A 224 4.48 2.25 6.93
N THR A 225 5.57 2.22 7.70
CA THR A 225 6.03 3.35 8.50
C THR A 225 6.81 4.37 7.69
N SER A 226 6.93 5.60 8.21
CA SER A 226 7.77 6.66 7.62
C SER A 226 9.21 6.21 7.36
N ARG A 227 9.80 5.42 8.26
CA ARG A 227 11.16 4.91 8.10
C ARG A 227 11.27 3.91 6.95
N GLU A 228 10.23 3.14 6.73
CA GLU A 228 10.18 2.13 5.67
C GLU A 228 10.05 2.77 4.29
N TYR A 229 9.17 3.78 4.13
CA TYR A 229 9.12 4.61 2.93
C TYR A 229 10.47 5.28 2.64
N GLU A 230 11.09 5.90 3.64
CA GLU A 230 12.41 6.52 3.46
C GLU A 230 13.47 5.49 3.05
N THR A 231 13.43 4.28 3.64
CA THR A 231 14.35 3.19 3.30
C THR A 231 14.15 2.72 1.86
N ALA A 232 12.90 2.50 1.43
CA ALA A 232 12.56 2.10 0.07
C ALA A 232 13.00 3.15 -0.96
N ILE A 233 12.68 4.43 -0.73
CA ILE A 233 13.06 5.53 -1.61
C ILE A 233 14.57 5.61 -1.76
N ARG A 234 15.32 5.59 -0.65
CA ARG A 234 16.79 5.69 -0.69
C ARG A 234 17.43 4.49 -1.39
N ARG A 235 16.91 3.28 -1.15
CA ARG A 235 17.35 2.05 -1.82
C ARG A 235 17.18 2.18 -3.34
N MET A 236 15.97 2.46 -3.79
CA MET A 236 15.65 2.52 -5.23
C MET A 236 16.34 3.69 -5.93
N ALA A 237 16.51 4.83 -5.24
CA ALA A 237 17.29 5.94 -5.76
C ALA A 237 18.75 5.52 -6.00
N SER A 238 19.36 4.81 -5.03
CA SER A 238 20.72 4.28 -5.17
C SER A 238 20.83 3.26 -6.29
N GLU A 239 19.85 2.35 -6.43
CA GLU A 239 19.79 1.36 -7.51
C GLU A 239 19.62 2.02 -8.89
N SER A 240 18.96 3.18 -8.94
CA SER A 240 18.77 4.01 -10.14
C SER A 240 19.95 4.96 -10.43
N GLY A 241 21.03 4.89 -9.64
CA GLY A 241 22.23 5.71 -9.85
C GLY A 241 22.10 7.17 -9.41
N VAL A 242 21.13 7.52 -8.56
CA VAL A 242 21.02 8.87 -7.98
C VAL A 242 22.18 9.12 -7.02
N THR A 243 22.98 10.15 -7.29
CA THR A 243 24.21 10.44 -6.53
C THR A 243 24.14 11.71 -5.67
N GLY A 244 23.14 12.57 -5.89
CA GLY A 244 22.99 13.82 -5.16
C GLY A 244 22.23 13.67 -3.85
N ARG A 245 21.74 14.79 -3.31
CA ARG A 245 21.07 14.81 -2.00
C ARG A 245 19.61 14.40 -2.12
N ILE A 246 19.25 13.32 -1.42
CA ILE A 246 17.88 12.83 -1.29
C ILE A 246 17.27 13.30 0.04
N GLN A 247 16.17 14.03 -0.04
CA GLN A 247 15.36 14.46 1.10
C GLN A 247 13.96 13.87 1.00
N VAL A 248 13.51 13.27 2.09
CA VAL A 248 12.18 12.66 2.20
C VAL A 248 11.43 13.32 3.34
N PHE A 249 10.24 13.84 3.06
CA PHE A 249 9.36 14.47 4.04
C PHE A 249 8.10 13.63 4.21
N ASN A 250 8.16 12.70 5.16
CA ASN A 250 7.01 11.86 5.49
C ASN A 250 5.98 12.64 6.33
N GLN A 251 4.71 12.41 6.06
CA GLN A 251 3.57 12.89 6.82
C GLN A 251 2.57 11.77 6.97
N GLU A 252 2.30 11.39 8.21
CA GLU A 252 1.20 10.50 8.56
C GLU A 252 -0.12 11.24 8.33
N GLY A 253 -1.01 10.68 7.50
CA GLY A 253 -2.32 11.20 7.11
C GLY A 253 -3.43 10.93 8.14
N LEU A 254 -3.08 10.99 9.43
CA LEU A 254 -3.98 10.71 10.56
C LEU A 254 -5.34 11.40 10.44
N GLY A 255 -6.41 10.61 10.35
CA GLY A 255 -7.78 11.12 10.35
C GLY A 255 -8.34 11.47 8.98
N ILE A 256 -7.58 11.33 7.88
CA ILE A 256 -8.09 11.54 6.53
C ILE A 256 -9.10 10.45 6.17
N GLU A 257 -8.70 9.17 6.26
CA GLU A 257 -9.55 8.03 5.93
C GLU A 257 -10.73 7.92 6.88
N GLU A 258 -10.51 8.12 8.18
CA GLU A 258 -11.59 8.05 9.16
C GLU A 258 -12.58 9.19 8.97
N ALA A 259 -12.14 10.38 8.56
CA ALA A 259 -13.03 11.48 8.19
C ALA A 259 -13.82 11.17 6.91
N LEU A 260 -13.19 10.57 5.89
CA LEU A 260 -13.86 10.12 4.65
C LEU A 260 -14.92 9.06 4.94
N ALA A 261 -14.62 8.13 5.84
CA ALA A 261 -15.56 7.10 6.30
C ALA A 261 -16.69 7.65 7.19
N GLY A 262 -16.63 8.94 7.57
CA GLY A 262 -17.62 9.56 8.45
C GLY A 262 -17.53 9.10 9.90
N ASN A 263 -16.35 8.66 10.35
CA ASN A 263 -16.14 8.22 11.72
C ASN A 263 -16.41 9.38 12.68
N PRO A 264 -17.38 9.24 13.60
CA PRO A 264 -17.74 10.31 14.52
C PRO A 264 -16.62 10.65 15.49
N ALA A 265 -15.56 9.85 15.66
CA ALA A 265 -14.37 10.24 16.41
C ALA A 265 -13.54 11.33 15.71
N TYR A 266 -13.66 11.48 14.39
CA TYR A 266 -12.92 12.46 13.58
C TYR A 266 -13.81 13.58 13.04
N VAL A 267 -14.98 13.25 12.48
CA VAL A 267 -15.93 14.23 11.96
C VAL A 267 -17.34 13.98 12.51
N ASP A 268 -17.90 15.00 13.16
CA ASP A 268 -19.28 15.05 13.63
C ASP A 268 -19.96 16.33 13.10
N THR A 269 -20.76 16.18 12.06
CA THR A 269 -21.47 17.30 11.41
C THR A 269 -22.56 17.93 12.29
N SER A 270 -22.97 17.25 13.35
CA SER A 270 -23.91 17.75 14.35
C SER A 270 -23.24 18.59 15.44
N ALA A 271 -21.93 18.41 15.65
CA ALA A 271 -21.17 19.15 16.63
C ALA A 271 -21.11 20.66 16.32
N ARG A 272 -21.06 21.47 17.38
CA ARG A 272 -20.96 22.94 17.33
C ARG A 272 -19.80 23.49 18.16
N VAL A 273 -19.22 22.65 19.01
CA VAL A 273 -18.08 22.95 19.89
C VAL A 273 -17.19 21.72 19.98
N SER A 274 -15.94 21.91 20.42
CA SER A 274 -14.98 20.82 20.62
C SER A 274 -15.53 19.77 21.59
N ARG A 275 -15.24 18.48 21.32
CA ARG A 275 -15.80 17.31 22.01
C ARG A 275 -14.72 16.42 22.62
N SER A 276 -15.05 15.69 23.69
CA SER A 276 -14.09 14.87 24.45
C SER A 276 -13.64 13.60 23.74
N GLY A 277 -14.43 13.06 22.81
CA GLY A 277 -14.13 11.84 22.05
C GLY A 277 -13.43 12.09 20.71
N TYR A 278 -12.80 13.25 20.52
CA TYR A 278 -12.09 13.59 19.30
C TYR A 278 -10.73 12.88 19.24
N ALA A 279 -10.47 12.16 18.14
CA ALA A 279 -9.25 11.37 17.94
C ALA A 279 -8.25 12.01 16.95
N GLY A 280 -8.60 13.15 16.35
CA GLY A 280 -7.73 13.84 15.39
C GLY A 280 -6.59 14.65 16.03
N PRO A 281 -5.81 15.38 15.21
CA PRO A 281 -4.69 16.17 15.68
C PRO A 281 -5.16 17.29 16.61
N VAL A 282 -4.40 17.50 17.68
CA VAL A 282 -4.67 18.51 18.72
C VAL A 282 -3.68 19.65 18.63
N THR A 283 -4.02 20.82 19.17
CA THR A 283 -3.07 21.94 19.24
C THR A 283 -1.91 21.66 20.19
N GLY A 284 -0.68 21.97 19.79
CA GLY A 284 0.49 21.85 20.65
C GLY A 284 1.81 21.95 19.89
N ILE A 285 2.89 21.43 20.49
CA ILE A 285 4.27 21.61 19.99
C ILE A 285 4.88 20.36 19.34
N SER A 286 4.20 19.20 19.40
CA SER A 286 4.65 17.98 18.74
C SER A 286 4.49 18.09 17.22
N TYR A 287 5.28 17.32 16.47
CA TYR A 287 5.26 17.39 14.99
C TYR A 287 3.91 16.94 14.37
N ASN A 288 3.13 16.16 15.12
CA ASN A 288 1.80 15.67 14.78
C ASN A 288 0.67 16.49 15.45
N ASN A 289 1.00 17.68 15.98
CA ASN A 289 0.02 18.62 16.52
C ASN A 289 -0.25 19.77 15.53
N ILE A 290 -1.40 20.40 15.68
CA ILE A 290 -1.74 21.68 15.04
C ILE A 290 -0.86 22.77 15.66
N ASP A 291 0.10 23.30 14.90
CA ASP A 291 0.95 24.42 15.31
C ASP A 291 0.13 25.72 15.22
N ALA A 292 -0.26 26.28 16.37
CA ALA A 292 -1.06 27.50 16.42
C ALA A 292 -0.38 28.71 15.73
N SER A 293 0.95 28.71 15.56
CA SER A 293 1.67 29.76 14.82
C SER A 293 1.47 29.71 13.31
N LEU A 294 0.87 28.61 12.80
CA LEU A 294 0.60 28.37 11.39
C LEU A 294 -0.87 28.55 11.02
N PHE A 295 -1.72 29.03 11.92
CA PHE A 295 -3.17 29.16 11.67
C PHE A 295 -3.49 30.02 10.44
N ASP A 296 -2.70 31.07 10.18
CA ASP A 296 -2.79 31.92 8.99
C ASP A 296 -2.50 31.15 7.69
N ARG A 297 -1.66 30.11 7.76
CA ARG A 297 -1.21 29.30 6.62
C ARG A 297 -2.03 28.04 6.44
N TYR A 298 -2.47 27.42 7.53
CA TYR A 298 -3.40 26.30 7.47
C TYR A 298 -4.65 26.69 6.68
N GLY A 299 -5.15 27.91 6.93
CA GLY A 299 -6.29 28.43 6.19
C GLY A 299 -7.53 27.55 6.38
N PHE A 300 -7.72 27.00 7.59
CA PHE A 300 -8.81 26.09 7.89
C PHE A 300 -10.17 26.73 7.56
N ASP A 301 -11.06 25.96 6.92
CA ASP A 301 -12.44 26.36 6.73
C ASP A 301 -13.14 26.39 8.10
N THR A 302 -13.81 27.50 8.39
CA THR A 302 -14.56 27.71 9.63
C THR A 302 -16.07 27.70 9.41
N ARG A 303 -16.52 27.58 8.17
CA ARG A 303 -17.94 27.52 7.80
C ARG A 303 -18.52 26.16 8.11
N GLY A 304 -19.83 26.08 8.33
CA GLY A 304 -20.53 24.81 8.50
C GLY A 304 -20.06 23.94 9.68
N ASN A 305 -19.34 24.51 10.65
CA ASN A 305 -18.67 23.78 11.73
C ASN A 305 -17.55 22.85 11.24
N ALA A 306 -16.91 23.14 10.10
CA ALA A 306 -15.73 22.44 9.59
C ALA A 306 -14.51 22.53 10.53
N LEU A 307 -14.53 23.49 11.45
CA LEU A 307 -13.57 23.68 12.54
C LEU A 307 -14.32 23.99 13.83
N LEU A 308 -14.04 23.24 14.90
CA LEU A 308 -14.72 23.36 16.18
C LEU A 308 -13.82 24.05 17.20
N PHE A 309 -14.39 24.98 17.96
CA PHE A 309 -13.72 25.66 19.06
C PHE A 309 -14.24 25.16 20.40
N PRO A 310 -13.44 25.25 21.48
CA PRO A 310 -13.92 24.97 22.83
C PRO A 310 -15.15 25.80 23.21
N ALA A 311 -15.98 25.27 24.11
CA ALA A 311 -17.08 26.02 24.66
C ALA A 311 -16.58 27.32 25.31
N GLY A 312 -17.26 28.44 25.03
CA GLY A 312 -16.93 29.75 25.60
C GLY A 312 -16.09 30.68 24.72
N GLY A 313 -15.69 30.28 23.51
CA GLY A 313 -15.17 31.24 22.51
C GLY A 313 -14.19 30.66 21.50
N ARG A 314 -13.59 31.53 20.67
CA ARG A 314 -12.62 31.17 19.63
C ARG A 314 -11.20 30.96 20.18
N ASN A 315 -11.08 30.18 21.25
CA ASN A 315 -9.77 29.79 21.76
C ASN A 315 -9.14 28.78 20.80
N ILE A 316 -7.97 29.12 20.25
CA ILE A 316 -7.22 28.23 19.34
C ILE A 316 -6.71 27.01 20.11
N SER A 317 -6.39 27.17 21.39
CA SER A 317 -6.03 26.05 22.27
C SER A 317 -7.24 25.14 22.45
N GLY A 318 -7.21 23.95 21.86
CA GLY A 318 -8.33 23.00 21.88
C GLY A 318 -9.26 23.05 20.66
N VAL A 319 -8.82 23.66 19.55
CA VAL A 319 -9.51 23.54 18.26
C VAL A 319 -9.50 22.09 17.77
N GLN A 320 -10.56 21.69 17.07
CA GLN A 320 -10.68 20.36 16.46
C GLN A 320 -11.06 20.49 14.99
N LEU A 321 -10.42 19.68 14.13
CA LEU A 321 -10.77 19.57 12.72
C LEU A 321 -12.08 18.79 12.63
N ASN A 322 -12.99 19.21 11.75
CA ASN A 322 -14.31 18.60 11.64
C ASN A 322 -14.79 18.60 10.18
N SER A 323 -13.83 18.48 9.25
CA SER A 323 -14.03 18.30 7.81
C SER A 323 -12.80 17.63 7.21
N VAL A 324 -12.99 16.80 6.19
CA VAL A 324 -11.91 16.10 5.48
C VAL A 324 -10.91 17.11 4.91
N GLU A 325 -11.40 18.22 4.38
CA GLU A 325 -10.62 19.32 3.81
C GLU A 325 -9.67 19.94 4.84
N ASN A 326 -10.10 20.09 6.10
CA ASN A 326 -9.23 20.62 7.14
C ASN A 326 -8.14 19.63 7.56
N TYR A 327 -8.42 18.31 7.53
CA TYR A 327 -7.37 17.29 7.70
C TYR A 327 -6.32 17.39 6.58
N VAL A 328 -6.74 17.46 5.32
CA VAL A 328 -5.83 17.62 4.18
C VAL A 328 -4.97 18.88 4.31
N ARG A 329 -5.59 20.03 4.62
CA ARG A 329 -4.86 21.29 4.87
C ARG A 329 -3.83 21.13 5.96
N TYR A 330 -4.21 20.54 7.09
CA TYR A 330 -3.31 20.31 8.21
C TYR A 330 -2.07 19.51 7.78
N HIS A 331 -2.26 18.39 7.08
CA HIS A 331 -1.16 17.50 6.71
C HIS A 331 -0.22 18.12 5.67
N LEU A 332 -0.76 18.69 4.58
CA LEU A 332 0.05 19.26 3.52
C LEU A 332 0.83 20.49 3.98
N VAL A 333 0.15 21.42 4.69
CA VAL A 333 0.79 22.63 5.21
C VAL A 333 1.86 22.29 6.24
N SER A 334 1.61 21.32 7.12
CA SER A 334 2.61 20.89 8.11
C SER A 334 3.84 20.26 7.44
N MET A 335 3.65 19.41 6.42
CA MET A 335 4.76 18.81 5.67
C MET A 335 5.62 19.88 4.98
N VAL A 336 4.98 20.77 4.21
CA VAL A 336 5.67 21.84 3.47
C VAL A 336 6.36 22.82 4.44
N GLU A 337 5.73 23.14 5.58
CA GLU A 337 6.35 24.01 6.58
C GLU A 337 7.56 23.34 7.24
N ARG A 338 7.51 22.03 7.55
CA ARG A 338 8.70 21.29 8.03
C ARG A 338 9.83 21.35 7.02
N HIS A 339 9.52 21.16 5.74
CA HIS A 339 10.50 21.32 4.67
C HIS A 339 11.08 22.74 4.61
N ARG A 340 10.24 23.77 4.60
CA ARG A 340 10.69 25.17 4.61
C ARG A 340 11.57 25.50 5.82
N ARG A 341 11.18 25.03 7.02
CA ARG A 341 11.93 25.24 8.27
C ARG A 341 13.25 24.45 8.33
N SER A 342 13.39 23.37 7.54
CA SER A 342 14.65 22.60 7.46
C SER A 342 15.82 23.39 6.86
N GLY A 343 15.54 24.50 6.16
CA GLY A 343 16.55 25.29 5.46
C GLY A 343 17.06 24.64 4.17
N SER A 344 16.41 23.56 3.71
CA SER A 344 16.69 22.96 2.41
C SER A 344 16.51 23.98 1.27
N ARG A 345 17.36 23.85 0.26
CA ARG A 345 17.28 24.60 -1.00
C ARG A 345 16.77 23.76 -2.17
N ILE A 346 16.47 22.48 -1.94
CA ILE A 346 15.94 21.56 -2.94
C ILE A 346 14.42 21.55 -2.74
N PRO A 347 13.64 22.20 -3.62
CA PRO A 347 12.20 22.27 -3.45
C PRO A 347 11.57 20.88 -3.55
N ILE A 348 10.47 20.64 -2.82
CA ILE A 348 9.68 19.43 -2.99
C ILE A 348 9.15 19.40 -4.43
N SER A 349 9.51 18.37 -5.20
CA SER A 349 9.06 18.19 -6.58
C SER A 349 7.81 17.33 -6.67
N SER A 350 7.58 16.44 -5.70
CA SER A 350 6.38 15.63 -5.65
C SER A 350 5.98 15.20 -4.24
N ILE A 351 4.71 14.81 -4.09
CA ILE A 351 4.22 14.07 -2.92
C ILE A 351 3.61 12.74 -3.42
N ILE A 352 4.10 11.62 -2.88
CA ILE A 352 3.48 10.31 -3.06
C ILE A 352 2.25 10.23 -2.15
N LEU A 353 1.08 9.97 -2.74
CA LEU A 353 -0.16 9.68 -2.02
C LEU A 353 -0.16 8.18 -1.73
N ALA A 354 0.47 7.74 -0.65
CA ALA A 354 0.84 6.34 -0.49
C ALA A 354 -0.35 5.38 -0.27
N ASP A 355 -1.57 5.91 -0.23
CA ASP A 355 -2.84 5.17 -0.18
C ASP A 355 -3.71 5.57 -1.38
N CYS A 356 -4.30 4.58 -2.06
CA CYS A 356 -5.08 4.83 -3.28
C CYS A 356 -6.36 5.62 -3.01
N GLY A 357 -6.91 5.53 -1.79
CA GLY A 357 -8.10 6.27 -1.37
C GLY A 357 -7.91 7.78 -1.32
N TYR A 358 -6.67 8.28 -1.29
CA TYR A 358 -6.35 9.71 -1.28
C TYR A 358 -6.60 10.42 -2.60
N ASP A 359 -6.66 9.71 -3.73
CA ASP A 359 -6.93 10.35 -5.02
C ASP A 359 -8.33 11.00 -5.06
N ARG A 360 -9.29 10.49 -4.27
CA ARG A 360 -10.60 11.11 -4.04
C ARG A 360 -10.52 12.58 -3.61
N LEU A 361 -9.39 12.97 -3.02
CA LEU A 361 -9.11 14.30 -2.50
C LEU A 361 -8.14 15.10 -3.38
N ARG A 362 -7.70 14.54 -4.51
CA ARG A 362 -6.65 15.10 -5.37
C ARG A 362 -6.92 16.54 -5.78
N GLY A 363 -8.11 16.84 -6.27
CA GLY A 363 -8.48 18.19 -6.70
C GLY A 363 -8.38 19.23 -5.57
N PHE A 364 -8.73 18.84 -4.34
CA PHE A 364 -8.59 19.72 -3.19
C PHE A 364 -7.13 19.83 -2.72
N MET A 365 -6.37 18.74 -2.76
CA MET A 365 -4.94 18.75 -2.47
C MET A 365 -4.15 19.67 -3.42
N ASP A 366 -4.46 19.62 -4.72
CA ASP A 366 -3.87 20.51 -5.73
C ASP A 366 -4.18 21.98 -5.41
N GLN A 367 -5.43 22.29 -5.03
CA GLN A 367 -5.80 23.64 -4.60
C GLN A 367 -4.95 24.10 -3.40
N VAL A 368 -4.78 23.27 -2.37
CA VAL A 368 -3.97 23.62 -1.19
C VAL A 368 -2.51 23.89 -1.57
N MET A 369 -1.92 23.10 -2.47
CA MET A 369 -0.54 23.30 -2.91
C MET A 369 -0.37 24.58 -3.72
N VAL A 370 -1.34 24.92 -4.59
CA VAL A 370 -1.34 26.18 -5.35
C VAL A 370 -1.50 27.39 -4.42
N GLU A 371 -2.37 27.30 -3.41
CA GLU A 371 -2.54 28.34 -2.38
C GLU A 371 -1.23 28.56 -1.61
N LEU A 372 -0.58 27.47 -1.16
CA LEU A 372 0.72 27.54 -0.47
C LEU A 372 1.80 28.15 -1.35
N TYR A 373 1.95 27.67 -2.59
CA TYR A 373 2.94 28.19 -3.54
C TYR A 373 2.82 29.70 -3.76
N ASN A 374 1.58 30.23 -3.75
CA ASN A 374 1.29 31.64 -3.95
C ASN A 374 1.10 32.44 -2.65
N TYR A 375 1.27 31.82 -1.47
CA TYR A 375 1.09 32.49 -0.18
C TYR A 375 2.11 33.62 0.01
N ARG A 376 1.61 34.82 0.30
CA ARG A 376 2.43 36.02 0.53
C ARG A 376 2.36 36.46 1.98
N ARG A 377 3.53 36.75 2.57
CA ARG A 377 3.63 37.39 3.88
C ARG A 377 4.67 38.51 3.82
N GLY A 378 4.25 39.74 4.14
CA GLY A 378 5.13 40.91 4.02
C GLY A 378 5.59 41.19 2.59
N GLY A 379 4.77 40.87 1.58
CA GLY A 379 5.10 41.08 0.17
C GLY A 379 5.98 40.00 -0.47
N ILE A 380 6.47 39.03 0.30
CA ILE A 380 7.34 37.94 -0.17
C ILE A 380 6.53 36.66 -0.31
N TYR A 381 6.77 35.93 -1.40
CA TYR A 381 6.25 34.57 -1.58
C TYR A 381 6.98 33.59 -0.66
N LEU A 382 6.28 33.10 0.36
CA LEU A 382 6.93 32.38 1.46
C LEU A 382 7.40 30.97 1.05
N TYR A 383 6.69 30.30 0.14
CA TYR A 383 6.91 28.87 -0.17
C TYR A 383 7.48 28.59 -1.57
N ARG A 384 7.70 29.59 -2.42
CA ARG A 384 8.22 29.38 -3.80
C ARG A 384 9.62 28.75 -3.84
N GLY A 385 10.42 28.91 -2.78
CA GLY A 385 11.71 28.25 -2.66
C GLY A 385 11.64 26.83 -2.08
N SER A 386 10.45 26.38 -1.68
CA SER A 386 10.22 25.10 -0.99
C SER A 386 9.32 24.15 -1.77
N ILE A 387 8.59 24.65 -2.76
CA ILE A 387 7.70 23.87 -3.63
C ILE A 387 8.16 24.12 -5.06
N SER A 388 8.35 23.05 -5.84
CA SER A 388 8.71 23.16 -7.25
C SER A 388 7.59 23.85 -8.04
N PRO A 389 7.90 24.72 -9.03
CA PRO A 389 6.87 25.19 -9.97
C PRO A 389 6.19 24.05 -10.73
N ASP A 390 6.90 22.94 -10.94
CA ASP A 390 6.42 21.73 -11.63
C ASP A 390 5.99 20.65 -10.62
N PHE A 391 5.54 21.07 -9.42
CA PHE A 391 5.08 20.16 -8.39
C PHE A 391 3.91 19.28 -8.87
N ARG A 392 3.92 18.00 -8.48
CA ARG A 392 2.84 17.05 -8.75
C ARG A 392 2.61 16.08 -7.60
N PHE A 393 1.36 15.65 -7.39
CA PHE A 393 1.12 14.43 -6.63
C PHE A 393 1.29 13.20 -7.51
N ILE A 394 1.71 12.10 -6.89
CA ILE A 394 1.92 10.80 -7.50
C ILE A 394 0.81 9.88 -6.99
N ASP A 395 -0.06 9.44 -7.91
CA ASP A 395 -1.12 8.45 -7.64
C ASP A 395 -0.52 7.04 -7.76
N PRO A 396 -0.51 6.24 -6.69
CA PRO A 396 0.00 4.88 -6.70
C PRO A 396 -0.73 3.95 -7.67
N ALA A 397 -2.05 4.10 -7.81
CA ALA A 397 -2.84 3.26 -8.68
C ALA A 397 -2.48 3.53 -10.15
N GLU A 398 -2.40 4.81 -10.54
CA GLU A 398 -1.97 5.20 -11.88
C GLU A 398 -0.53 4.72 -12.17
N CYS A 399 0.38 4.81 -11.19
CA CYS A 399 1.76 4.33 -11.35
C CYS A 399 1.84 2.82 -11.60
N ALA A 400 1.09 2.03 -10.82
CA ALA A 400 1.06 0.58 -10.98
C ALA A 400 0.47 0.16 -12.33
N VAL A 401 -0.61 0.81 -12.76
CA VAL A 401 -1.25 0.57 -14.07
C VAL A 401 -0.30 0.95 -15.21
N ASN A 402 0.35 2.11 -15.14
CA ASN A 402 1.32 2.53 -16.15
C ASN A 402 2.52 1.57 -16.26
N GLU A 403 2.97 0.99 -15.14
CA GLU A 403 4.02 -0.03 -15.15
C GLU A 403 3.53 -1.35 -15.73
N ALA A 404 2.32 -1.78 -15.37
CA ALA A 404 1.70 -2.97 -15.94
C ALA A 404 1.54 -2.85 -17.47
N TYR A 405 1.14 -1.68 -17.97
CA TYR A 405 1.02 -1.42 -19.40
C TYR A 405 2.35 -1.64 -20.12
N ARG A 406 3.44 -1.04 -19.61
CA ARG A 406 4.78 -1.17 -20.20
C ARG A 406 5.21 -2.63 -20.24
N ILE A 407 5.04 -3.35 -19.13
CA ILE A 407 5.39 -4.77 -19.02
C ILE A 407 4.61 -5.60 -20.03
N LEU A 408 3.27 -5.48 -20.04
CA LEU A 408 2.42 -6.26 -20.94
C LEU A 408 2.70 -5.93 -22.39
N ARG A 409 2.98 -4.68 -22.73
CA ARG A 409 3.32 -4.26 -24.08
C ARG A 409 4.68 -4.82 -24.53
N GLU A 410 5.69 -4.70 -23.68
CA GLU A 410 7.04 -5.22 -23.94
C GLU A 410 7.04 -6.74 -24.12
N ASP A 411 6.22 -7.44 -23.33
CA ASP A 411 6.08 -8.90 -23.41
C ASP A 411 5.11 -9.37 -24.52
N GLY A 412 4.39 -8.46 -25.19
CA GLY A 412 3.40 -8.79 -26.21
C GLY A 412 2.10 -9.41 -25.66
N ASN A 413 1.78 -9.16 -24.39
CA ASN A 413 0.69 -9.76 -23.64
C ASN A 413 -0.53 -8.84 -23.44
N LEU A 414 -0.56 -7.65 -24.06
CA LEU A 414 -1.78 -6.85 -24.12
C LEU A 414 -2.87 -7.57 -24.92
N ALA A 415 -4.12 -7.46 -24.47
CA ALA A 415 -5.26 -8.03 -25.16
C ALA A 415 -5.47 -7.33 -26.52
N LEU A 416 -5.55 -8.11 -27.59
CA LEU A 416 -5.83 -7.62 -28.95
C LEU A 416 -7.27 -7.96 -29.36
N ARG A 417 -8.25 -7.62 -28.52
CA ARG A 417 -9.67 -7.96 -28.74
C ARG A 417 -10.58 -6.75 -28.62
N GLY A 418 -11.57 -6.69 -29.52
CA GLY A 418 -12.62 -5.65 -29.51
C GLY A 418 -13.80 -5.95 -28.57
N THR A 419 -13.68 -6.98 -27.72
CA THR A 419 -14.70 -7.29 -26.72
C THR A 419 -14.62 -6.29 -25.57
N LYS A 420 -15.74 -6.07 -24.88
CA LYS A 420 -15.73 -5.23 -23.67
C LYS A 420 -14.93 -5.90 -22.56
N SER A 421 -14.28 -5.07 -21.75
CA SER A 421 -13.64 -5.50 -20.52
C SER A 421 -14.67 -6.15 -19.58
N THR A 422 -14.20 -7.14 -18.82
CA THR A 422 -15.00 -7.82 -17.79
C THR A 422 -14.22 -7.79 -16.49
N LEU A 423 -14.93 -7.91 -15.37
CA LEU A 423 -14.33 -7.95 -14.05
C LEU A 423 -14.97 -9.08 -13.24
N THR A 424 -14.15 -10.01 -12.78
CA THR A 424 -14.56 -11.14 -11.93
C THR A 424 -14.04 -10.92 -10.50
N PRO A 425 -14.91 -10.50 -9.56
CA PRO A 425 -14.51 -10.26 -8.18
C PRO A 425 -14.60 -11.51 -7.30
N PHE A 426 -13.58 -11.71 -6.47
CA PHE A 426 -13.49 -12.71 -5.42
C PHE A 426 -13.24 -12.04 -4.06
N ILE A 427 -13.61 -12.72 -2.98
CA ILE A 427 -13.41 -12.27 -1.61
C ILE A 427 -12.95 -13.44 -0.74
N THR A 428 -12.06 -13.19 0.22
CA THR A 428 -11.73 -14.20 1.24
C THR A 428 -12.68 -14.14 2.43
N LEU A 429 -13.09 -15.30 2.89
CA LEU A 429 -13.90 -15.49 4.11
C LEU A 429 -13.23 -16.49 5.04
N PRO A 430 -13.46 -16.42 6.37
CA PRO A 430 -13.07 -17.48 7.28
C PRO A 430 -13.63 -18.83 6.83
N SER A 431 -12.77 -19.85 6.80
CA SER A 431 -13.15 -21.22 6.50
C SER A 431 -14.04 -21.78 7.60
N SER A 432 -15.07 -22.56 7.25
CA SER A 432 -15.89 -23.30 8.22
C SER A 432 -15.12 -24.30 9.09
N SER A 433 -13.86 -24.62 8.74
CA SER A 433 -12.98 -25.52 9.50
C SER A 433 -12.30 -24.86 10.69
N VAL A 434 -12.36 -23.53 10.82
CA VAL A 434 -11.74 -22.82 11.95
C VAL A 434 -12.56 -23.01 13.23
N PRO A 435 -11.93 -23.00 14.42
CA PRO A 435 -12.65 -23.11 15.69
C PRO A 435 -13.73 -22.02 15.85
N ALA A 436 -14.91 -22.37 16.36
CA ALA A 436 -16.02 -21.42 16.48
C ALA A 436 -15.72 -20.22 17.40
N ASP A 437 -14.84 -20.40 18.38
CA ASP A 437 -14.37 -19.35 19.28
C ASP A 437 -13.35 -18.40 18.64
N SER A 438 -12.81 -18.75 17.47
CA SER A 438 -11.97 -17.85 16.66
C SER A 438 -12.76 -16.75 15.95
N LEU A 439 -14.09 -16.86 15.90
CA LEU A 439 -14.97 -15.92 15.20
C LEU A 439 -15.68 -14.95 16.16
N ASP A 440 -15.91 -13.73 15.70
CA ASP A 440 -16.74 -12.72 16.34
C ASP A 440 -18.23 -12.93 16.05
N ALA A 441 -19.08 -12.04 16.57
CA ALA A 441 -20.54 -12.13 16.37
C ALA A 441 -20.97 -11.92 14.91
N SER A 442 -20.10 -11.33 14.08
CA SER A 442 -20.32 -11.07 12.65
C SER A 442 -19.78 -12.21 11.78
N GLY A 443 -19.14 -13.23 12.38
CA GLY A 443 -18.56 -14.37 11.68
C GLY A 443 -17.17 -14.11 11.10
N PHE A 444 -16.49 -13.03 11.51
CA PHE A 444 -15.11 -12.73 11.12
C PHE A 444 -14.11 -13.12 12.20
N PHE A 445 -12.82 -13.21 11.87
CA PHE A 445 -11.83 -13.58 12.87
C PHE A 445 -11.73 -12.55 13.99
N ARG A 446 -11.68 -13.02 15.23
CA ARG A 446 -11.18 -12.24 16.36
C ARG A 446 -9.71 -11.93 16.14
N GLU A 447 -9.28 -10.73 16.54
CA GLU A 447 -7.88 -10.29 16.40
C GLU A 447 -6.86 -11.29 16.94
N SER A 448 -7.16 -11.91 18.10
CA SER A 448 -6.28 -12.91 18.73
C SER A 448 -6.02 -14.12 17.84
N PHE A 449 -7.02 -14.57 17.07
CA PHE A 449 -6.84 -15.64 16.10
C PHE A 449 -6.26 -15.10 14.80
N LEU A 450 -6.82 -14.00 14.27
CA LEU A 450 -6.41 -13.37 13.01
C LEU A 450 -4.89 -13.19 12.95
N TYR A 451 -4.33 -12.54 13.97
CA TYR A 451 -2.92 -12.18 14.06
C TYR A 451 -2.07 -13.24 14.79
N GLY A 452 -2.71 -14.20 15.46
CA GLY A 452 -2.04 -15.31 16.16
C GLY A 452 -1.79 -16.56 15.30
N ARG A 453 -2.26 -16.59 14.06
CA ARG A 453 -2.06 -17.73 13.15
C ARG A 453 -0.58 -17.98 12.85
N VAL A 454 -0.23 -19.25 12.72
CA VAL A 454 1.15 -19.71 12.55
C VAL A 454 1.47 -19.95 11.08
N SER A 455 2.60 -19.42 10.61
CA SER A 455 3.13 -19.68 9.26
C SER A 455 3.68 -21.11 9.15
N GLY A 456 3.67 -21.67 7.94
CA GLY A 456 4.23 -22.97 7.60
C GLY A 456 3.23 -24.12 7.70
N THR A 457 1.97 -23.84 8.01
CA THR A 457 0.90 -24.83 8.06
C THR A 457 0.14 -24.90 6.72
N GLU A 458 -0.46 -26.06 6.45
CA GLU A 458 -1.38 -26.26 5.33
C GLU A 458 -2.84 -26.17 5.79
N ASP A 459 -3.07 -25.53 6.93
CA ASP A 459 -4.41 -25.30 7.44
C ASP A 459 -5.11 -24.24 6.58
N ILE A 460 -6.22 -24.67 5.96
CA ILE A 460 -7.11 -23.76 5.23
C ILE A 460 -7.94 -23.01 6.26
N THR A 461 -7.44 -21.84 6.66
CA THR A 461 -8.16 -20.94 7.56
C THR A 461 -9.03 -19.94 6.79
N THR A 462 -8.68 -19.62 5.55
CA THR A 462 -9.42 -18.70 4.69
C THR A 462 -9.75 -19.35 3.35
N LYS A 463 -10.87 -18.97 2.75
CA LYS A 463 -11.30 -19.46 1.44
C LYS A 463 -11.69 -18.29 0.56
N ALA A 464 -11.11 -18.25 -0.65
CA ALA A 464 -11.52 -17.32 -1.69
C ALA A 464 -12.79 -17.86 -2.39
N VAL A 465 -13.84 -17.04 -2.38
CA VAL A 465 -15.16 -17.34 -2.94
C VAL A 465 -15.60 -16.20 -3.88
N PRO A 466 -16.59 -16.42 -4.76
CA PRO A 466 -17.17 -15.34 -5.54
C PRO A 466 -17.67 -14.21 -4.64
N PHE A 467 -17.36 -12.98 -5.02
CA PHE A 467 -17.80 -11.81 -4.28
C PHE A 467 -19.32 -11.70 -4.27
N ALA A 468 -19.88 -11.28 -3.14
CA ALA A 468 -21.28 -10.93 -3.00
C ALA A 468 -21.44 -9.82 -1.95
N PRO A 469 -22.42 -8.91 -2.10
CA PRO A 469 -22.56 -7.75 -1.20
C PRO A 469 -22.86 -8.12 0.25
N ARG A 470 -23.44 -9.30 0.49
CA ARG A 470 -23.66 -9.81 1.85
C ARG A 470 -22.37 -10.05 2.64
N TYR A 471 -21.22 -10.06 1.98
CA TYR A 471 -19.91 -10.30 2.59
C TYR A 471 -19.17 -9.02 2.99
N ILE A 472 -19.74 -7.86 2.67
CA ILE A 472 -19.16 -6.54 2.98
C ILE A 472 -20.16 -5.67 3.72
N ASP A 473 -19.66 -4.66 4.41
CA ASP A 473 -20.50 -3.68 5.08
C ASP A 473 -20.88 -2.50 4.16
N ALA A 474 -21.74 -1.62 4.68
CA ALA A 474 -22.23 -0.48 3.92
C ALA A 474 -21.16 0.58 3.65
N ALA A 475 -20.10 0.67 4.46
CA ALA A 475 -19.00 1.59 4.19
C ALA A 475 -18.15 1.07 3.04
N GLU A 476 -17.75 -0.20 3.10
CA GLU A 476 -17.03 -0.88 2.01
C GLU A 476 -17.79 -0.80 0.69
N LEU A 477 -19.12 -1.02 0.71
CA LEU A 477 -19.95 -0.91 -0.50
C LEU A 477 -19.92 0.51 -1.10
N ARG A 478 -19.99 1.55 -0.27
CA ARG A 478 -19.94 2.95 -0.73
C ARG A 478 -18.60 3.28 -1.38
N GLU A 479 -17.50 2.71 -0.89
CA GLU A 479 -16.18 2.89 -1.50
C GLU A 479 -16.08 2.19 -2.85
N ILE A 480 -16.66 0.99 -2.97
CA ILE A 480 -16.72 0.29 -4.26
C ILE A 480 -17.62 1.05 -5.25
N GLU A 481 -18.78 1.56 -4.80
CA GLU A 481 -19.72 2.35 -5.62
C GLU A 481 -19.10 3.65 -6.16
N TYR A 482 -18.10 4.20 -5.48
CA TYR A 482 -17.36 5.38 -5.93
C TYR A 482 -16.60 5.12 -7.25
N ASN A 483 -16.19 3.88 -7.49
CA ASN A 483 -15.47 3.43 -8.68
C ASN A 483 -16.49 3.05 -9.78
N HIS A 484 -16.87 4.02 -10.62
CA HIS A 484 -18.05 3.92 -11.48
C HIS A 484 -17.99 2.79 -12.51
N GLU A 485 -16.88 2.69 -13.26
CA GLU A 485 -16.73 1.67 -14.30
C GLU A 485 -16.62 0.27 -13.68
N THR A 486 -15.85 0.17 -12.61
CA THR A 486 -15.67 -1.04 -11.79
C THR A 486 -17.00 -1.54 -11.26
N PHE A 487 -17.75 -0.66 -10.58
CA PHE A 487 -19.07 -0.98 -10.03
C PHE A 487 -20.06 -1.40 -11.12
N THR A 488 -20.03 -0.72 -12.28
CA THR A 488 -20.90 -1.06 -13.42
C THR A 488 -20.68 -2.48 -13.93
N LEU A 489 -19.44 -2.98 -13.93
CA LEU A 489 -19.13 -4.34 -14.35
C LEU A 489 -19.58 -5.39 -13.34
N ILE A 490 -19.55 -5.09 -12.04
CA ILE A 490 -19.86 -6.08 -10.99
C ILE A 490 -21.29 -5.98 -10.45
N ARG A 491 -22.03 -4.90 -10.71
CA ARG A 491 -23.36 -4.66 -10.11
C ARG A 491 -24.37 -5.81 -10.32
N ASN A 492 -24.28 -6.55 -11.42
CA ASN A 492 -25.17 -7.69 -11.68
C ASN A 492 -24.81 -8.92 -10.83
N ALA A 493 -23.59 -8.97 -10.28
CA ALA A 493 -23.22 -9.92 -9.22
C ALA A 493 -23.58 -9.38 -7.82
N LEU A 494 -23.98 -8.11 -7.71
CA LEU A 494 -24.36 -7.45 -6.47
C LEU A 494 -25.88 -7.51 -6.15
N TYR A 495 -26.71 -7.82 -7.14
CA TYR A 495 -28.17 -7.92 -7.01
C TYR A 495 -28.68 -9.17 -7.71
#